data_AF-A0A968MFG2-F1
#
_entry.id   AF-A0A968MFG2-F1
#
_cell.length_a   1.000
_cell.length_b   1.000
_cell.length_c   1.000
_cell.angle_alpha   90.00
_cell.angle_beta   90.00
_cell.angle_gamma   90.00
#
_symmetry.space_group_name_H-M   'P 1'
#
loop_
_entity.id
_entity.type
_entity.pdbx_description
1 polymer ?
#
loop_
_entity_poly.entity_id
_entity_poly.type
_entity_poly.pdbx_seq_one_letter_code
_entity_poly.pdbx_strand_id
1 'polypeptide(L)'
;MLPSSNSYIFYYGNDKSSYRFELINSYLCQYDYQPSTISNSLISKQPIWKQPKTLQYEFDPGSLDNKVAKSQTAVSWLLPKINPYTLIILEEILLGNPSSVLYKALMESGYGDNLSIGSGLELDMIQPIFSIGMQGVLSDNIAKLHNFIPKTLKQISTKGFEPKDVQAAVNSIEFNLKEFNSTSQPVGLSLILSILSKWIYDEDYIKYIKYQNQLDSIKTQYKKNPQLFPTLFKNYSF
;
A
#
# COMPACT_ATOMS: atom_id res chain seq x y z
N MET A 1 24.87 -13.95 16.80
CA MET A 1 24.20 -14.90 15.89
C MET A 1 22.74 -14.49 15.80
N LEU A 2 22.18 -14.39 14.58
CA LEU A 2 20.74 -14.20 14.42
C LEU A 2 20.04 -15.48 14.91
N PRO A 3 19.03 -15.40 15.79
CA PRO A 3 18.34 -16.57 16.31
C PRO A 3 17.53 -17.27 15.21
N SER A 4 17.80 -18.56 14.99
CA SER A 4 17.13 -19.40 13.98
C SER A 4 15.62 -19.51 14.20
N SER A 5 15.17 -19.42 15.46
CA SER A 5 13.77 -19.59 15.87
C SER A 5 12.81 -18.50 15.35
N ASN A 6 13.35 -17.37 14.89
CA ASN A 6 12.57 -16.27 14.32
C ASN A 6 12.99 -15.97 12.87
N SER A 7 13.39 -17.01 12.13
CA SER A 7 13.79 -16.91 10.73
C SER A 7 12.71 -17.47 9.80
N TYR A 8 12.56 -16.85 8.64
CA TYR A 8 11.67 -17.30 7.57
C TYR A 8 12.53 -17.79 6.40
N ILE A 9 12.40 -19.06 6.04
CA ILE A 9 13.14 -19.67 4.94
C ILE A 9 12.16 -19.94 3.81
N PHE A 10 12.36 -19.24 2.69
CA PHE A 10 11.55 -19.39 1.49
C PHE A 10 12.30 -20.17 0.41
N TYR A 11 11.55 -20.99 -0.34
CA TYR A 11 12.08 -21.67 -1.50
C TYR A 11 11.03 -21.69 -2.63
N TYR A 12 11.49 -21.58 -3.88
CA TYR A 12 10.68 -21.67 -5.10
C TYR A 12 11.40 -22.40 -6.25
N GLY A 13 10.73 -23.38 -6.85
CA GLY A 13 11.18 -24.14 -8.03
C GLY A 13 10.76 -25.62 -7.97
N ASN A 14 11.36 -26.47 -8.81
CA ASN A 14 10.81 -27.79 -9.18
C ASN A 14 11.65 -29.02 -8.76
N ASP A 15 12.80 -28.85 -8.11
CA ASP A 15 13.58 -29.96 -7.58
C ASP A 15 13.00 -30.50 -6.27
N LYS A 16 13.49 -31.68 -5.87
CA LYS A 16 12.92 -32.46 -4.78
C LYS A 16 13.04 -31.71 -3.46
N SER A 17 11.89 -31.46 -2.82
CA SER A 17 11.82 -30.77 -1.52
C SER A 17 12.61 -31.47 -0.41
N SER A 18 12.73 -32.81 -0.46
CA SER A 18 13.49 -33.59 0.52
C SER A 18 14.94 -33.15 0.64
N TYR A 19 15.62 -32.97 -0.50
CA TYR A 19 17.02 -32.53 -0.53
C TYR A 19 17.20 -31.17 0.15
N ARG A 20 16.23 -30.27 -0.03
CA ARG A 20 16.27 -28.96 0.64
C ARG A 20 16.05 -29.02 2.13
N PHE A 21 15.08 -29.82 2.56
CA PHE A 21 14.82 -29.99 3.97
C PHE A 21 16.01 -30.63 4.67
N GLU A 22 16.73 -31.54 4.02
CA GLU A 22 18.00 -32.07 4.51
C GLU A 22 19.07 -30.96 4.67
N LEU A 23 19.26 -30.11 3.65
CA LEU A 23 20.20 -28.98 3.72
C LEU A 23 19.84 -28.00 4.85
N ILE A 24 18.59 -27.58 4.91
CA ILE A 24 18.10 -26.66 5.95
C ILE A 24 18.27 -27.29 7.33
N ASN A 25 17.90 -28.56 7.49
CA ASN A 25 18.02 -29.28 8.74
C ASN A 25 19.49 -29.41 9.18
N SER A 26 20.42 -29.66 8.27
CA SER A 26 21.85 -29.78 8.61
C SER A 26 22.44 -28.50 9.21
N TYR A 27 21.83 -27.34 8.93
CA TYR A 27 22.16 -26.06 9.55
C TYR A 27 21.33 -25.81 10.82
N LEU A 28 20.00 -25.94 10.74
CA LEU A 28 19.10 -25.60 11.85
C LEU A 28 19.24 -26.52 13.06
N CYS A 29 19.64 -27.79 12.87
CA CYS A 29 19.83 -28.75 13.97
C CYS A 29 20.97 -28.37 14.93
N GLN A 30 21.80 -27.37 14.56
CA GLN A 30 22.89 -26.85 15.39
C GLN A 30 22.39 -25.81 16.42
N TYR A 31 21.11 -25.45 16.38
CA TYR A 31 20.52 -24.39 17.20
C TYR A 31 19.36 -24.91 18.04
N ASP A 32 19.31 -24.50 19.31
CA ASP A 32 18.16 -24.76 20.17
C ASP A 32 16.97 -23.86 19.80
N TYR A 33 15.76 -24.37 20.05
CA TYR A 33 14.54 -23.57 19.92
C TYR A 33 14.46 -22.50 21.02
N GLN A 34 14.33 -21.23 20.61
CA GLN A 34 14.33 -20.05 21.46
C GLN A 34 13.02 -19.24 21.28
N PRO A 35 11.94 -19.60 21.98
CA PRO A 35 10.64 -18.94 21.83
C PRO A 35 10.66 -17.45 22.19
N SER A 36 11.55 -17.04 23.09
CA SER A 36 11.73 -15.63 23.48
C SER A 36 12.13 -14.72 22.31
N THR A 37 12.80 -15.27 21.30
CA THR A 37 13.24 -14.51 20.13
C THR A 37 12.07 -14.10 19.25
N ILE A 38 11.01 -14.90 19.22
CA ILE A 38 9.75 -14.61 18.53
C ILE A 38 8.98 -13.56 19.35
N SER A 39 8.79 -13.77 20.65
CA SER A 39 8.01 -12.84 21.49
C SER A 39 8.62 -11.44 21.53
N ASN A 40 9.95 -11.34 21.50
CA ASN A 40 10.67 -10.06 21.55
C ASN A 40 10.67 -9.30 20.21
N SER A 41 10.31 -9.95 19.10
CA SER A 41 10.24 -9.32 17.78
C SER A 41 8.83 -8.93 17.37
N LEU A 42 7.81 -9.23 18.18
CA LEU A 42 6.43 -8.93 17.84
C LEU A 42 6.21 -7.42 17.73
N ILE A 43 5.75 -6.98 16.57
CA ILE A 43 5.41 -5.59 16.30
C ILE A 43 3.95 -5.37 16.69
N SER A 44 3.72 -4.45 17.63
CA SER A 44 2.37 -4.08 18.06
C SER A 44 1.71 -3.11 17.08
N LYS A 45 0.39 -3.14 17.01
CA LYS A 45 -0.40 -2.15 16.26
C LYS A 45 -0.22 -0.75 16.86
N GLN A 46 -0.10 0.24 15.98
CA GLN A 46 -0.09 1.64 16.33
C GLN A 46 -1.47 2.09 16.84
N PRO A 47 -1.57 2.68 18.05
CA PRO A 47 -2.80 3.29 18.52
C PRO A 47 -3.24 4.46 17.63
N ILE A 48 -4.54 4.53 17.36
CA ILE A 48 -5.16 5.62 16.59
C ILE A 48 -5.00 6.93 17.35
N TRP A 49 -4.51 7.96 16.68
CA TRP A 49 -4.41 9.30 17.27
C TRP A 49 -5.78 9.95 17.40
N LYS A 50 -5.97 10.71 18.49
CA LYS A 50 -7.22 11.46 18.73
C LYS A 50 -7.31 12.74 17.90
N GLN A 51 -6.18 13.24 17.42
CA GLN A 51 -6.06 14.46 16.63
C GLN A 51 -4.94 14.30 15.58
N PRO A 52 -5.04 14.98 14.42
CA PRO A 52 -3.96 15.00 13.44
C PRO A 52 -2.66 15.54 14.03
N LYS A 53 -1.52 15.08 13.51
CA LYS A 53 -0.20 15.62 13.84
C LYS A 53 0.46 16.15 12.57
N THR A 54 1.13 17.28 12.70
CA THR A 54 1.91 17.91 11.62
C THR A 54 3.38 17.80 11.96
N LEU A 55 4.17 17.34 11.01
CA LEU A 55 5.62 17.28 11.09
C LEU A 55 6.20 18.06 9.92
N GLN A 56 7.27 18.80 10.19
CA GLN A 56 7.99 19.58 9.20
C GLN A 56 9.48 19.26 9.36
N TYR A 57 10.11 18.96 8.23
CA TYR A 57 11.54 18.68 8.16
C TYR A 57 12.14 19.53 7.06
N GLU A 58 13.35 20.02 7.30
CA GLU A 58 14.15 20.70 6.29
C GLU A 58 15.07 19.67 5.64
N PHE A 59 15.26 19.79 4.33
CA PHE A 59 16.17 18.94 3.56
C PHE A 59 16.93 19.81 2.56
N ASP A 60 18.11 19.34 2.16
CA ASP A 60 18.92 20.03 1.15
C ASP A 60 18.17 19.99 -0.20
N PRO A 61 17.87 21.16 -0.80
CA PRO A 61 17.18 21.20 -2.09
C PRO A 61 18.04 20.72 -3.27
N GLY A 62 19.34 20.43 -3.05
CA GLY A 62 20.29 20.09 -4.10
C GLY A 62 20.67 21.31 -4.95
N SER A 63 21.04 21.09 -6.22
CA SER A 63 21.31 22.19 -7.15
C SER A 63 20.00 22.88 -7.55
N LEU A 64 19.68 23.98 -6.87
CA LEU A 64 18.57 24.84 -7.23
C LEU A 64 18.90 25.63 -8.49
N ASP A 65 18.51 25.13 -9.66
CA ASP A 65 18.51 25.93 -10.90
C ASP A 65 17.52 27.12 -10.81
N ASN A 66 16.56 27.07 -9.87
CA ASN A 66 15.55 28.10 -9.64
C ASN A 66 15.56 28.58 -8.19
N LYS A 67 15.71 29.90 -7.99
CA LYS A 67 15.81 30.60 -6.68
C LYS A 67 14.55 30.54 -5.79
N VAL A 68 13.55 29.71 -6.10
CA VAL A 68 12.30 29.62 -5.33
C VAL A 68 12.29 28.29 -4.59
N ALA A 69 12.31 28.36 -3.26
CA ALA A 69 12.18 27.18 -2.41
C ALA A 69 10.82 26.51 -2.66
N LYS A 70 10.86 25.25 -3.07
CA LYS A 70 9.68 24.40 -3.24
C LYS A 70 9.70 23.32 -2.17
N SER A 71 8.52 23.03 -1.64
CA SER A 71 8.32 22.00 -0.63
C SER A 71 7.70 20.75 -1.23
N GLN A 72 7.90 19.64 -0.55
CA GLN A 72 7.09 18.45 -0.71
C GLN A 72 6.22 18.32 0.53
N THR A 73 4.93 18.03 0.34
CA THR A 73 4.02 17.83 1.46
C THR A 73 2.98 16.77 1.13
N ALA A 74 2.58 16.00 2.15
CA ALA A 74 1.52 15.00 2.05
C ALA A 74 0.64 15.00 3.30
N VAL A 75 -0.55 14.44 3.16
CA VAL A 75 -1.44 14.07 4.25
C VAL A 75 -1.55 12.54 4.24
N SER A 76 -1.41 11.91 5.41
CA SER A 76 -1.36 10.46 5.55
C SER A 76 -2.37 9.96 6.56
N TRP A 77 -3.03 8.84 6.26
CA TRP A 77 -4.00 8.17 7.11
C TRP A 77 -3.57 6.75 7.40
N LEU A 78 -3.61 6.40 8.68
CA LEU A 78 -3.55 5.02 9.13
C LEU A 78 -4.92 4.38 8.86
N LEU A 79 -4.95 3.37 7.99
CA LEU A 79 -6.18 2.68 7.62
C LEU A 79 -6.37 1.43 8.50
N PRO A 80 -7.62 0.97 8.71
CA PRO A 80 -7.84 -0.33 9.29
C PRO A 80 -7.44 -1.42 8.31
N LYS A 81 -7.17 -2.60 8.87
CA LYS A 81 -6.87 -3.79 8.11
C LYS A 81 -8.16 -4.40 7.55
N ILE A 82 -8.48 -4.06 6.31
CA ILE A 82 -9.54 -4.68 5.51
C ILE A 82 -8.92 -5.56 4.42
N ASN A 83 -9.73 -6.06 3.49
CA ASN A 83 -9.22 -6.78 2.34
C ASN A 83 -8.24 -5.88 1.54
N PRO A 84 -6.98 -6.30 1.35
CA PRO A 84 -5.97 -5.51 0.64
C PRO A 84 -6.40 -5.14 -0.78
N TYR A 85 -7.04 -6.06 -1.51
CA TYR A 85 -7.49 -5.81 -2.88
C TYR A 85 -8.58 -4.74 -2.94
N THR A 86 -9.38 -4.59 -1.88
CA THR A 86 -10.35 -3.49 -1.81
C THR A 86 -9.64 -2.13 -1.75
N LEU A 87 -8.53 -2.04 -1.00
CA LEU A 87 -7.73 -0.81 -0.93
C LEU A 87 -6.95 -0.57 -2.23
N ILE A 88 -6.39 -1.62 -2.85
CA ILE A 88 -5.67 -1.53 -4.13
C ILE A 88 -6.62 -1.06 -5.24
N ILE A 89 -7.84 -1.61 -5.32
CA ILE A 89 -8.85 -1.14 -6.28
C ILE A 89 -9.22 0.32 -6.01
N LEU A 90 -9.36 0.70 -4.73
CA LEU A 90 -9.65 2.08 -4.38
C LEU A 90 -8.55 3.04 -4.81
N GLU A 91 -7.29 2.69 -4.57
CA GLU A 91 -6.13 3.46 -5.01
C GLU A 91 -6.09 3.60 -6.54
N GLU A 92 -6.30 2.51 -7.27
CA GLU A 92 -6.31 2.52 -8.74
C GLU A 92 -7.40 3.47 -9.29
N ILE A 93 -8.60 3.47 -8.69
CA ILE A 93 -9.67 4.40 -9.05
C ILE A 93 -9.27 5.87 -8.77
N LEU A 94 -8.56 6.14 -7.68
CA LEU A 94 -8.19 7.49 -7.26
C LEU A 94 -6.98 8.04 -8.03
N LEU A 95 -5.97 7.20 -8.27
CA LEU A 95 -4.61 7.61 -8.64
C LEU A 95 -3.99 6.80 -9.78
N GLY A 96 -4.58 5.67 -10.19
CA GLY A 96 -3.95 4.70 -11.09
C GLY A 96 -3.51 5.25 -12.45
N ASN A 97 -4.14 6.33 -12.93
CA ASN A 97 -3.73 7.01 -14.16
C ASN A 97 -4.07 8.51 -14.13
N PRO A 98 -3.59 9.30 -15.12
CA PRO A 98 -3.85 10.75 -15.17
C PRO A 98 -5.33 11.16 -15.27
N SER A 99 -6.21 10.24 -15.69
CA SER A 99 -7.67 10.48 -15.73
C SER A 99 -8.36 10.11 -14.41
N SER A 100 -7.66 9.47 -13.47
CA SER A 100 -8.21 9.10 -12.17
C SER A 100 -8.61 10.35 -11.37
N VAL A 101 -9.71 10.26 -10.64
CA VAL A 101 -10.44 11.43 -10.13
C VAL A 101 -9.63 12.29 -9.16
N LEU A 102 -8.82 11.67 -8.30
CA LEU A 102 -8.00 12.40 -7.33
C LEU A 102 -6.70 12.91 -7.96
N TYR A 103 -6.08 12.10 -8.83
CA TYR A 103 -4.91 12.53 -9.60
C TYR A 103 -5.22 13.81 -10.38
N LYS A 104 -6.29 13.77 -11.18
CA LYS A 104 -6.73 14.90 -12.00
C LYS A 104 -7.01 16.14 -11.15
N ALA A 105 -7.76 15.99 -10.06
CA ALA A 105 -8.08 17.11 -9.17
C ALA A 105 -6.83 17.76 -8.54
N LEU A 106 -5.81 16.97 -8.20
CA LEU A 106 -4.55 17.50 -7.66
C LEU A 106 -3.74 18.23 -8.72
N MET A 107 -3.60 17.65 -9.92
CA MET A 107 -2.86 18.30 -11.01
C MET A 107 -3.55 19.60 -11.46
N GLU A 108 -4.88 19.60 -11.57
CA GLU A 108 -5.65 20.78 -11.96
C GLU A 108 -5.74 21.86 -10.86
N SER A 109 -5.36 21.54 -9.61
CA SER A 109 -5.39 22.51 -8.51
C SER A 109 -4.35 23.63 -8.63
N GLY A 110 -3.25 23.38 -9.37
CA GLY A 110 -2.13 24.29 -9.51
C GLY A 110 -1.33 24.53 -8.22
N TYR A 111 -1.49 23.69 -7.18
CA TYR A 111 -0.79 23.86 -5.90
C TYR A 111 0.63 23.29 -5.88
N GLY A 112 0.97 22.39 -6.80
CA GLY A 112 2.30 21.81 -6.96
C GLY A 112 2.49 21.24 -8.36
N ASP A 113 3.68 20.67 -8.62
CA ASP A 113 4.09 20.24 -9.96
C ASP A 113 3.74 18.77 -10.24
N ASN A 114 3.78 17.92 -9.21
CA ASN A 114 3.48 16.49 -9.31
C ASN A 114 3.05 15.94 -7.94
N LEU A 115 2.60 14.69 -7.89
CA LEU A 115 2.35 13.98 -6.63
C LEU A 115 3.64 13.89 -5.78
N SER A 116 3.48 13.94 -4.47
CA SER A 116 4.62 13.76 -3.55
C SER A 116 5.13 12.32 -3.62
N ILE A 117 6.43 12.13 -3.43
CA ILE A 117 7.03 10.80 -3.19
C ILE A 117 6.31 10.13 -2.02
N GLY A 118 5.95 8.86 -2.19
CA GLY A 118 5.17 8.10 -1.22
C GLY A 118 3.67 8.39 -1.23
N SER A 119 3.16 9.12 -2.24
CA SER A 119 1.70 9.15 -2.50
C SER A 119 1.24 7.77 -2.96
N GLY A 120 0.10 7.33 -2.43
CA GLY A 120 -0.46 6.01 -2.69
C GLY A 120 -0.67 5.20 -1.41
N LEU A 121 -0.84 3.90 -1.59
CA LEU A 121 -1.12 2.92 -0.57
C LEU A 121 0.15 2.17 -0.18
N GLU A 122 0.46 2.17 1.11
CA GLU A 122 1.52 1.38 1.72
C GLU A 122 0.89 0.18 2.44
N LEU A 123 1.22 -1.03 1.97
CA LEU A 123 0.69 -2.29 2.47
C LEU A 123 1.72 -3.17 3.18
N ASP A 124 3.00 -2.78 3.18
CA ASP A 124 4.08 -3.58 3.77
C ASP A 124 4.25 -3.35 5.27
N MET A 125 3.48 -2.42 5.84
CA MET A 125 3.39 -2.19 7.27
C MET A 125 2.27 -3.05 7.90
N ILE A 126 2.37 -3.32 9.21
CA ILE A 126 1.35 -4.10 9.96
C ILE A 126 -0.06 -3.49 9.87
N GLN A 127 -0.13 -2.18 9.65
CA GLN A 127 -1.34 -1.44 9.37
C GLN A 127 -1.16 -0.65 8.08
N PRO A 128 -2.10 -0.74 7.13
CA PRO A 128 -2.01 0.00 5.88
C PRO A 128 -1.99 1.51 6.11
N ILE A 129 -1.26 2.23 5.27
CA ILE A 129 -1.22 3.68 5.27
C ILE A 129 -1.60 4.16 3.88
N PHE A 130 -2.46 5.17 3.79
CA PHE A 130 -2.68 5.89 2.54
C PHE A 130 -2.13 7.31 2.70
N SER A 131 -1.29 7.72 1.77
CA SER A 131 -0.69 9.05 1.77
C SER A 131 -0.99 9.74 0.45
N ILE A 132 -1.27 11.04 0.48
CA ILE A 132 -1.42 11.82 -0.74
C ILE A 132 -0.91 13.23 -0.54
N GLY A 133 -0.20 13.72 -1.55
CA GLY A 133 0.45 15.01 -1.46
C GLY A 133 0.96 15.49 -2.80
N MET A 134 1.67 16.60 -2.78
CA MET A 134 2.33 17.15 -3.95
C MET A 134 3.77 17.54 -3.63
N GLN A 135 4.63 17.41 -4.64
CA GLN A 135 5.95 18.02 -4.68
C GLN A 135 5.94 19.26 -5.55
N GLY A 136 6.92 20.14 -5.34
CA GLY A 136 7.00 21.39 -6.08
C GLY A 136 6.07 22.49 -5.53
N VAL A 137 5.64 22.35 -4.28
CA VAL A 137 4.63 23.22 -3.65
C VAL A 137 5.27 24.50 -3.13
N LEU A 138 4.75 25.66 -3.53
CA LEU A 138 5.15 26.94 -2.94
C LEU A 138 4.67 27.03 -1.48
N SER A 139 5.44 27.67 -0.61
CA SER A 139 5.11 27.80 0.82
C SER A 139 3.67 28.30 1.07
N ASP A 140 3.22 29.30 0.30
CA ASP A 140 1.89 29.89 0.40
C ASP A 140 0.74 28.95 -0.02
N ASN A 141 1.06 27.84 -0.70
CA ASN A 141 0.10 26.84 -1.15
C ASN A 141 0.01 25.63 -0.22
N ILE A 142 0.94 25.45 0.75
CA ILE A 142 0.95 24.28 1.65
C ILE A 142 -0.38 24.16 2.40
N ALA A 143 -0.79 25.23 3.10
CA ALA A 143 -2.04 25.23 3.86
C ALA A 143 -3.28 25.09 2.96
N LYS A 144 -3.23 25.60 1.72
CA LYS A 144 -4.31 25.45 0.75
C LYS A 144 -4.44 23.99 0.32
N LEU A 145 -3.33 23.33 0.02
CA LEU A 145 -3.27 21.92 -0.36
C LEU A 145 -3.76 21.00 0.77
N HIS A 146 -3.32 21.25 2.02
CA HIS A 146 -3.77 20.48 3.20
C HIS A 146 -5.28 20.57 3.42
N ASN A 147 -5.90 21.70 3.08
CA ASN A 147 -7.36 21.87 3.14
C ASN A 147 -8.06 21.31 1.91
N PHE A 148 -7.42 21.35 0.74
CA PHE A 148 -7.98 20.90 -0.52
C PHE A 148 -8.13 19.38 -0.55
N ILE A 149 -7.10 18.63 -0.17
CA ILE A 149 -7.09 17.16 -0.19
C ILE A 149 -8.31 16.53 0.53
N PRO A 150 -8.55 16.78 1.83
CA PRO A 150 -9.67 16.15 2.54
C PRO A 150 -11.03 16.62 2.02
N LYS A 151 -11.14 17.89 1.56
CA LYS A 151 -12.36 18.39 0.91
C LYS A 151 -12.65 17.63 -0.39
N THR A 152 -11.64 17.41 -1.21
CA THR A 152 -11.74 16.68 -2.47
C THR A 152 -12.12 15.22 -2.23
N LEU A 153 -11.47 14.54 -1.28
CA LEU A 153 -11.82 13.17 -0.87
C LEU A 153 -13.27 13.08 -0.38
N LYS A 154 -13.73 14.05 0.43
CA LYS A 154 -15.12 14.13 0.87
C LYS A 154 -16.10 14.32 -0.28
N GLN A 155 -15.78 15.17 -1.26
CA GLN A 155 -16.60 15.35 -2.45
C GLN A 155 -16.69 14.08 -3.29
N ILE A 156 -15.55 13.40 -3.51
CA ILE A 156 -15.49 12.11 -4.22
C ILE A 156 -16.36 11.07 -3.49
N SER A 157 -16.25 10.97 -2.15
CA SER A 157 -17.06 10.04 -1.36
C SER A 157 -18.57 10.29 -1.42
N THR A 158 -18.97 11.54 -1.68
CA THR A 158 -20.38 11.93 -1.76
C THR A 158 -20.95 11.68 -3.16
N LYS A 159 -20.17 11.98 -4.20
CA LYS A 159 -20.55 11.77 -5.60
C LYS A 159 -20.52 10.28 -5.98
N GLY A 160 -19.59 9.53 -5.41
CA GLY A 160 -19.30 8.16 -5.81
C GLY A 160 -18.40 8.07 -7.05
N PHE A 161 -18.31 6.88 -7.62
CA PHE A 161 -17.50 6.57 -8.79
C PHE A 161 -18.38 6.10 -9.94
N GLU A 162 -18.00 6.45 -11.17
CA GLU A 162 -18.67 5.91 -12.34
C GLU A 162 -18.39 4.40 -12.44
N PRO A 163 -19.40 3.56 -12.74
CA PRO A 163 -19.22 2.11 -12.81
C PRO A 163 -18.12 1.66 -13.79
N LYS A 164 -17.92 2.42 -14.87
CA LYS A 164 -16.86 2.17 -15.86
C LYS A 164 -15.46 2.35 -15.26
N ASP A 165 -15.27 3.31 -14.35
CA ASP A 165 -13.97 3.60 -13.74
C ASP A 165 -13.61 2.49 -12.76
N VAL A 166 -14.59 2.03 -11.97
CA VAL A 166 -14.43 0.87 -11.09
C VAL A 166 -14.10 -0.39 -11.89
N GLN A 167 -14.82 -0.63 -12.99
CA GLN A 167 -14.58 -1.80 -13.84
C GLN A 167 -13.19 -1.74 -14.51
N ALA A 168 -12.77 -0.55 -14.96
CA ALA A 168 -11.44 -0.36 -15.53
C ALA A 168 -10.35 -0.66 -14.50
N ALA A 169 -10.46 -0.13 -13.28
CA ALA A 169 -9.51 -0.39 -12.20
C ALA A 169 -9.39 -1.89 -11.87
N VAL A 170 -10.53 -2.58 -11.74
CA VAL A 170 -10.54 -4.02 -11.49
C VAL A 170 -9.88 -4.80 -12.63
N ASN A 171 -10.14 -4.43 -13.88
CA ASN A 171 -9.54 -5.08 -15.04
C ASN A 171 -8.02 -4.86 -15.10
N SER A 172 -7.54 -3.64 -14.82
CA SER A 172 -6.11 -3.32 -14.74
C SER A 172 -5.41 -4.18 -13.69
N ILE A 173 -6.00 -4.29 -12.50
CA ILE A 173 -5.45 -5.11 -11.40
C ILE A 173 -5.44 -6.60 -11.78
N GLU A 174 -6.52 -7.11 -12.38
CA GLU A 174 -6.56 -8.50 -12.85
C GLU A 174 -5.52 -8.79 -13.92
N PHE A 175 -5.28 -7.85 -14.83
CA PHE A 175 -4.24 -7.97 -15.84
C PHE A 175 -2.85 -8.03 -15.19
N ASN A 176 -2.54 -7.07 -14.31
CA ASN A 176 -1.25 -7.01 -13.61
C ASN A 176 -0.97 -8.29 -12.78
N LEU A 177 -1.99 -8.83 -12.10
CA LEU A 177 -1.85 -10.07 -11.33
C LEU A 177 -1.68 -11.33 -12.19
N LYS A 178 -2.23 -11.34 -13.42
CA LYS A 178 -1.98 -12.42 -14.38
C LYS A 178 -0.58 -12.31 -14.97
N GLU A 179 -0.16 -11.10 -15.31
CA GLU A 179 1.15 -10.80 -15.87
C GLU A 179 2.29 -10.93 -14.85
N PHE A 180 1.99 -10.92 -13.55
CA PHE A 180 2.94 -11.25 -12.48
C PHE A 180 3.69 -12.58 -12.75
N ASN A 181 3.10 -13.49 -13.54
CA ASN A 181 3.72 -14.75 -13.96
C ASN A 181 4.59 -14.66 -15.24
N SER A 182 4.67 -13.49 -15.89
CA SER A 182 5.17 -13.31 -17.26
C SER A 182 6.38 -12.38 -17.40
N THR A 183 6.84 -11.72 -16.33
CA THR A 183 7.84 -10.63 -16.39
C THR A 183 9.28 -11.09 -16.14
N SER A 184 10.24 -10.20 -16.43
CA SER A 184 11.70 -10.39 -16.46
C SER A 184 12.39 -10.70 -15.12
N GLN A 185 11.65 -10.73 -14.00
CA GLN A 185 12.18 -11.10 -12.69
C GLN A 185 11.95 -12.59 -12.39
N PRO A 186 12.86 -13.26 -11.65
CA PRO A 186 12.62 -14.63 -11.23
C PRO A 186 11.34 -14.74 -10.41
N VAL A 187 10.37 -15.55 -10.88
CA VAL A 187 9.04 -15.70 -10.26
C VAL A 187 9.10 -15.97 -8.76
N GLY A 188 10.08 -16.77 -8.31
CA GLY A 188 10.28 -17.05 -6.89
C GLY A 188 10.62 -15.81 -6.06
N LEU A 189 11.44 -14.90 -6.60
CA LEU A 189 11.78 -13.65 -5.93
C LEU A 189 10.56 -12.73 -5.86
N SER A 190 9.83 -12.58 -6.96
CA SER A 190 8.60 -11.77 -6.98
C SER A 190 7.59 -12.33 -5.99
N LEU A 191 7.40 -13.66 -5.93
CA LEU A 191 6.48 -14.31 -5.02
C LEU A 191 6.84 -14.08 -3.54
N ILE A 192 8.11 -14.22 -3.15
CA ILE A 192 8.48 -13.95 -1.75
C ILE A 192 8.30 -12.49 -1.40
N LEU A 193 8.70 -11.56 -2.27
CA LEU A 193 8.54 -10.13 -2.02
C LEU A 193 7.07 -9.73 -1.88
N SER A 194 6.15 -10.36 -2.62
CA SER A 194 4.72 -10.06 -2.53
C SER A 194 4.03 -10.60 -1.27
N ILE A 195 4.62 -11.60 -0.59
CA ILE A 195 4.06 -12.19 0.62
C ILE A 195 4.84 -11.89 1.89
N LEU A 196 6.07 -11.40 1.78
CA LEU A 196 6.99 -11.27 2.92
C LEU A 196 6.40 -10.40 4.02
N SER A 197 5.85 -9.23 3.66
CA SER A 197 5.22 -8.33 4.63
C SER A 197 4.04 -8.96 5.34
N LYS A 198 3.36 -9.94 4.72
CA LYS A 198 2.26 -10.69 5.34
C LYS A 198 2.79 -11.82 6.22
N TRP A 199 3.87 -12.46 5.81
CA TRP A 199 4.49 -13.53 6.56
C TRP A 199 5.13 -13.04 7.87
N ILE A 200 5.83 -11.91 7.85
CA ILE A 200 6.52 -11.37 9.05
C ILE A 200 5.58 -10.80 10.13
N TYR A 201 4.32 -10.55 9.78
CA TYR A 201 3.29 -10.12 10.74
C TYR A 201 2.27 -11.22 11.05
N ASP A 202 2.63 -12.48 10.78
CA ASP A 202 1.79 -13.66 11.03
C ASP A 202 0.40 -13.57 10.38
N GLU A 203 0.32 -12.96 9.20
CA GLU A 203 -0.90 -12.93 8.38
C GLU A 203 -1.01 -14.17 7.51
N ASP A 204 -2.25 -14.49 7.13
CA ASP A 204 -2.53 -15.52 6.13
C ASP A 204 -2.15 -15.02 4.73
N TYR A 205 -0.87 -15.18 4.37
CA TYR A 205 -0.30 -14.78 3.10
C TYR A 205 -0.81 -15.62 1.91
N ILE A 206 -1.34 -16.82 2.15
CA ILE A 206 -1.91 -17.68 1.08
C ILE A 206 -3.14 -16.99 0.45
N LYS A 207 -3.91 -16.23 1.24
CA LYS A 207 -5.03 -15.44 0.71
C LYS A 207 -4.61 -14.35 -0.27
N TYR A 208 -3.38 -13.83 -0.15
CA TYR A 208 -2.82 -12.84 -1.07
C TYR A 208 -2.37 -13.50 -2.38
N ILE A 209 -1.84 -14.72 -2.32
CA ILE A 209 -1.53 -15.49 -3.55
C ILE A 209 -2.82 -15.87 -4.29
N LYS A 210 -3.87 -16.26 -3.56
CA LYS A 210 -5.18 -16.66 -4.13
C LYS A 210 -6.08 -15.45 -4.45
N TYR A 211 -5.57 -14.54 -5.26
CA TYR A 211 -6.23 -13.27 -5.58
C TYR A 211 -7.60 -13.42 -6.26
N GLN A 212 -7.80 -14.46 -7.08
CA GLN A 212 -9.03 -14.62 -7.88
C GLN A 212 -10.29 -14.64 -7.00
N ASN A 213 -10.27 -15.42 -5.91
CA ASN A 213 -11.40 -15.51 -4.97
C ASN A 213 -11.66 -14.17 -4.26
N GLN A 214 -10.61 -13.39 -4.01
CA GLN A 214 -10.72 -12.06 -3.38
C GLN A 214 -11.38 -11.07 -4.34
N LEU A 215 -10.92 -11.02 -5.59
CA LEU A 215 -11.46 -10.13 -6.61
C LEU A 215 -12.91 -10.47 -6.96
N ASP A 216 -13.24 -11.76 -7.09
CA ASP A 216 -14.62 -12.19 -7.34
C ASP A 216 -15.55 -11.81 -6.19
N SER A 217 -15.10 -11.96 -4.94
CA SER A 217 -15.85 -11.50 -3.77
C SER A 217 -16.10 -9.99 -3.80
N ILE A 218 -15.08 -9.19 -4.13
CA ILE A 218 -15.21 -7.73 -4.22
C ILE A 218 -16.16 -7.34 -5.37
N LYS A 219 -16.07 -7.98 -6.53
CA LYS A 219 -17.01 -7.80 -7.65
C LYS A 219 -18.44 -8.08 -7.23
N THR A 220 -18.70 -9.17 -6.50
CA THR A 220 -20.03 -9.51 -5.99
C THR A 220 -20.52 -8.49 -4.95
N GLN A 221 -19.66 -8.05 -4.04
CA GLN A 221 -20.00 -7.02 -3.05
C GLN A 221 -20.35 -5.69 -3.73
N TYR A 222 -19.57 -5.26 -4.72
CA TYR A 222 -19.81 -4.05 -5.49
C TYR A 222 -21.14 -4.11 -6.28
N LYS A 223 -21.44 -5.26 -6.92
CA LYS A 223 -22.73 -5.46 -7.61
C LYS A 223 -23.94 -5.32 -6.66
N LYS A 224 -23.80 -5.79 -5.42
CA LYS A 224 -24.86 -5.65 -4.39
C LYS A 224 -24.94 -4.24 -3.82
N ASN A 225 -23.79 -3.56 -3.73
CA ASN A 225 -23.69 -2.23 -3.15
C ASN A 225 -22.67 -1.38 -3.93
N PRO A 226 -23.11 -0.57 -4.91
CA PRO A 226 -22.24 0.37 -5.62
C PRO A 226 -21.58 1.42 -4.72
N GLN A 227 -22.05 1.58 -3.47
CA GLN A 227 -21.45 2.46 -2.47
C GLN A 227 -20.31 1.80 -1.69
N LEU A 228 -19.85 0.59 -2.07
CA LEU A 228 -18.76 -0.12 -1.40
C LEU A 228 -17.51 0.77 -1.20
N PHE A 229 -16.96 1.33 -2.28
CA PHE A 229 -15.75 2.16 -2.23
C PHE A 229 -16.01 3.55 -1.62
N PRO A 230 -17.08 4.29 -1.97
CA PRO A 230 -17.39 5.57 -1.34
C PRO A 230 -17.58 5.49 0.19
N THR A 231 -18.13 4.40 0.69
CA THR A 231 -18.36 4.20 2.13
C THR A 231 -17.05 4.05 2.92
N LEU A 232 -15.98 3.56 2.29
CA LEU A 232 -14.66 3.50 2.91
C LEU A 232 -14.22 4.90 3.35
N PHE A 233 -14.46 5.93 2.53
CA PHE A 233 -14.14 7.31 2.91
C PHE A 233 -15.00 7.91 4.01
N LYS A 234 -16.22 7.40 4.23
CA LYS A 234 -17.06 7.90 5.34
C LYS A 234 -16.58 7.34 6.67
N ASN A 235 -16.04 6.14 6.66
CA ASN A 235 -15.52 5.46 7.84
C ASN A 235 -14.12 5.92 8.23
N TYR A 236 -13.40 6.55 7.30
CA TYR A 236 -12.10 7.17 7.55
C TYR A 236 -12.34 8.67 7.65
N SER A 237 -12.23 9.23 8.86
CA SER A 237 -12.36 10.68 9.06
C SER A 237 -11.20 11.40 8.36
N PHE A 238 -11.39 11.69 7.08
CA PHE A 238 -10.56 12.55 6.26
C PHE A 238 -10.75 14.02 6.64
#